data_AF-Q3AWI0-F1
#
_entry.id   AF-Q3AWI0-F1
#
_cell.length_a   1.000
_cell.length_b   1.000
_cell.length_c   1.000
_cell.angle_alpha   90.00
_cell.angle_beta   90.00
_cell.angle_gamma   90.00
#
_symmetry.space_group_name_H-M   'P 1'
#
loop_
_entity.id
_entity.type
_entity.pdbx_description
1 polymer ?
#
loop_
_entity_poly.entity_id
_entity_poly.type
_entity_poly.pdbx_seq_one_letter_code
_entity_poly.pdbx_strand_id
1 'polypeptide(L)'
;MAVRCHSKGSKSKLFDLALMACGSSVHRQSDSSRSVAMQDLDRQLKDLGFDKEKKEDGSIKYFLFPGDGNKVFWTQITVTPVGDSWQVTYARSENQVGLWKMYSVVTKIEVHVINKINNMISEITFQKARTPGFLRRLCN
;
A
#
# COMPACT_ATOMS: atom_id res chain seq x y z
N MET A 1 16.19 27.22 -67.99
CA MET A 1 17.20 27.97 -67.21
C MET A 1 18.28 26.98 -66.79
N ALA A 2 19.54 27.23 -67.15
CA ALA A 2 20.68 26.39 -66.78
C ALA A 2 21.37 26.95 -65.53
N VAL A 3 21.77 26.09 -64.57
CA VAL A 3 23.00 26.25 -63.77
C VAL A 3 23.49 24.87 -63.31
N ARG A 4 24.77 24.57 -63.63
CA ARG A 4 25.61 23.46 -63.13
C ARG A 4 25.85 23.56 -61.62
N CYS A 5 26.09 22.43 -60.95
CA CYS A 5 27.23 22.33 -60.04
C CYS A 5 27.76 20.89 -59.97
N HIS A 6 29.06 20.74 -60.27
CA HIS A 6 29.87 19.55 -60.04
C HIS A 6 30.28 19.47 -58.56
N SER A 7 30.46 18.27 -58.02
CA SER A 7 31.61 18.01 -57.13
C SER A 7 32.07 16.56 -57.24
N LYS A 8 33.38 16.40 -57.23
CA LYS A 8 34.16 15.18 -57.43
C LYS A 8 34.12 14.29 -56.18
N GLY A 9 34.33 13.00 -56.38
CA GLY A 9 34.09 11.97 -55.37
C GLY A 9 35.22 11.74 -54.37
N SER A 10 35.05 10.68 -53.58
CA SER A 10 36.14 9.93 -52.96
C SER A 10 35.61 8.57 -52.51
N LYS A 11 36.24 7.49 -53.00
CA LYS A 11 36.05 6.12 -52.52
C LYS A 11 36.72 6.01 -51.15
N SER A 12 36.06 5.43 -50.15
CA SER A 12 36.69 4.39 -49.31
C SER A 12 35.76 3.82 -48.24
N LYS A 13 35.72 2.48 -48.25
CA LYS A 13 35.73 1.58 -47.09
C LYS A 13 34.46 1.52 -46.21
N LEU A 14 33.60 0.56 -46.59
CA LEU A 14 33.35 -0.65 -45.78
C LEU A 14 34.16 -0.70 -44.48
N PHE A 15 33.49 -0.69 -43.33
CA PHE A 15 33.64 -1.71 -42.28
C PHE A 15 32.41 -1.65 -41.36
N ASP A 16 31.66 -2.74 -41.36
CA ASP A 16 30.75 -3.13 -40.28
C ASP A 16 31.45 -2.97 -38.94
N LEU A 17 30.87 -2.17 -38.05
CA LEU A 17 31.17 -2.26 -36.63
C LEU A 17 29.86 -2.50 -35.89
N ALA A 18 29.80 -3.73 -35.38
CA ALA A 18 28.73 -4.32 -34.59
C ALA A 18 28.09 -3.33 -33.61
N LEU A 19 26.76 -3.25 -33.69
CA LEU A 19 25.88 -2.81 -32.61
C LEU A 19 26.04 -3.76 -31.41
N MET A 20 27.01 -3.49 -30.54
CA MET A 20 26.93 -3.90 -29.13
C MET A 20 26.29 -2.75 -28.35
N ALA A 21 24.97 -2.64 -28.47
CA ALA A 21 24.19 -1.98 -27.44
C ALA A 21 24.15 -2.93 -26.23
N CYS A 22 25.17 -2.86 -25.37
CA CYS A 22 25.02 -3.28 -23.97
C CYS A 22 24.07 -2.28 -23.29
N GLY A 23 22.78 -2.40 -23.62
CA GLY A 23 21.71 -1.73 -22.90
C GLY A 23 21.59 -2.41 -21.55
N SER A 24 22.07 -1.73 -20.51
CA SER A 24 21.98 -2.13 -19.11
C SER A 24 20.56 -2.60 -18.75
N SER A 25 20.35 -3.92 -18.75
CA SER A 25 19.16 -4.57 -18.23
C SER A 25 19.16 -4.51 -16.70
N VAL A 26 18.88 -3.33 -16.15
CA VAL A 26 18.80 -3.13 -14.68
C VAL A 26 17.42 -2.61 -14.25
N HIS A 27 16.49 -2.37 -15.18
CA HIS A 27 15.20 -1.72 -14.86
C HIS A 27 13.94 -2.60 -14.95
N ARG A 28 14.04 -3.91 -15.22
CA ARG A 28 12.85 -4.80 -15.29
C ARG A 28 12.56 -5.60 -14.03
N GLN A 29 13.55 -5.84 -13.17
CA GLN A 29 13.36 -6.65 -11.97
C GLN A 29 12.68 -5.89 -10.82
N SER A 30 12.87 -4.57 -10.72
CA SER A 30 12.33 -3.77 -9.62
C SER A 30 10.80 -3.67 -9.67
N ASP A 31 10.23 -3.36 -10.84
CA ASP A 31 8.79 -3.20 -11.03
C ASP A 31 8.03 -4.53 -10.92
N SER A 32 8.62 -5.62 -11.45
CA SER A 32 8.04 -6.96 -11.32
C SER A 32 8.02 -7.43 -9.86
N SER A 33 9.11 -7.18 -9.11
CA SER A 33 9.18 -7.57 -7.69
C SER A 33 8.24 -6.73 -6.83
N ARG A 34 8.10 -5.43 -7.14
CA ARG A 34 7.14 -4.52 -6.48
C ARG A 34 5.69 -4.95 -6.74
N SER A 35 5.38 -5.35 -7.98
CA SER A 35 4.06 -5.89 -8.35
C SER A 35 3.73 -7.17 -7.58
N VAL A 36 4.68 -8.10 -7.44
CA VAL A 36 4.47 -9.34 -6.69
C VAL A 36 4.26 -9.07 -5.19
N ALA A 37 5.08 -8.20 -4.59
CA ALA A 37 4.92 -7.82 -3.19
C ALA A 37 3.56 -7.14 -2.89
N MET A 38 3.04 -6.33 -3.82
CA MET A 38 1.72 -5.73 -3.71
C MET A 38 0.58 -6.74 -3.88
N GLN A 39 0.73 -7.74 -4.76
CA GLN A 39 -0.27 -8.82 -4.92
C GLN A 39 -0.32 -9.73 -3.69
N ASP A 40 0.84 -10.05 -3.11
CA ASP A 40 0.91 -10.82 -1.87
C ASP A 40 0.31 -10.05 -0.69
N LEU A 41 0.50 -8.74 -0.65
CA LEU A 41 -0.13 -7.87 0.35
C LEU A 41 -1.65 -7.81 0.18
N ASP A 42 -2.14 -7.62 -1.04
CA ASP A 42 -3.56 -7.63 -1.38
C ASP A 42 -4.22 -8.90 -0.85
N ARG A 43 -3.60 -10.05 -1.12
CA ARG A 43 -4.09 -11.35 -0.67
C ARG A 43 -4.12 -11.46 0.86
N GLN A 44 -3.01 -11.12 1.53
CA GLN A 44 -2.92 -11.22 2.98
C GLN A 44 -3.93 -10.31 3.70
N LEU A 45 -4.12 -9.08 3.21
CA LEU A 45 -5.12 -8.17 3.79
C LEU A 45 -6.54 -8.65 3.53
N LYS A 46 -6.81 -9.21 2.35
CA LYS A 46 -8.11 -9.82 2.04
C LYS A 46 -8.41 -11.02 2.94
N ASP A 47 -7.43 -11.88 3.20
CA ASP A 47 -7.57 -13.02 4.12
C ASP A 47 -7.81 -12.55 5.57
N LEU A 48 -7.30 -11.36 5.93
CA LEU A 48 -7.60 -10.69 7.18
C LEU A 48 -8.97 -9.96 7.19
N GLY A 49 -9.72 -10.02 6.10
CA GLY A 49 -11.05 -9.42 5.97
C GLY A 49 -11.05 -7.93 5.68
N PHE A 50 -9.95 -7.37 5.18
CA PHE A 50 -9.92 -5.98 4.72
C PHE A 50 -10.63 -5.84 3.37
N ASP A 51 -11.37 -4.76 3.25
CA ASP A 51 -11.85 -4.26 1.97
C ASP A 51 -10.80 -3.35 1.34
N LYS A 52 -10.81 -3.30 0.01
CA LYS A 52 -9.89 -2.49 -0.80
C LYS A 52 -10.67 -1.43 -1.57
N GLU A 53 -10.29 -0.18 -1.37
CA GLU A 53 -10.80 0.97 -2.11
C GLU A 53 -9.71 1.49 -3.04
N LYS A 54 -10.05 1.72 -4.30
CA LYS A 54 -9.20 2.46 -5.24
C LYS A 54 -9.85 3.81 -5.50
N LYS A 55 -9.14 4.88 -5.18
CA LYS A 55 -9.59 6.26 -5.37
C LYS A 55 -9.35 6.73 -6.81
N GLU A 56 -10.01 7.82 -7.17
CA GLU A 56 -9.89 8.46 -8.50
C GLU A 56 -8.46 8.91 -8.82
N ASP A 57 -7.69 9.31 -7.80
CA ASP A 57 -6.27 9.67 -7.90
C ASP A 57 -5.35 8.45 -8.14
N GLY A 58 -5.92 7.25 -8.24
CA GLY A 58 -5.20 6.00 -8.39
C GLY A 58 -4.60 5.46 -7.09
N SER A 59 -4.74 6.17 -5.97
CA SER A 59 -4.30 5.68 -4.66
C SER A 59 -5.17 4.52 -4.19
N ILE A 60 -4.56 3.64 -3.41
CA ILE A 60 -5.20 2.46 -2.86
C ILE A 60 -5.29 2.63 -1.35
N LYS A 61 -6.44 2.29 -0.79
CA LYS A 61 -6.66 2.27 0.64
C LYS A 61 -7.29 0.94 1.02
N TYR A 62 -6.77 0.31 2.05
CA TYR A 62 -7.39 -0.87 2.65
C TYR A 62 -8.05 -0.45 3.95
N PHE A 63 -9.23 -0.98 4.22
CA PHE A 63 -9.92 -0.71 5.47
C PHE A 63 -10.58 -1.97 6.01
N LEU A 64 -10.52 -2.11 7.32
CA LEU A 64 -11.26 -3.11 8.07
C LEU A 64 -12.24 -2.33 8.95
N PHE A 65 -13.51 -2.40 8.59
CA PHE A 65 -14.57 -1.86 9.43
C PHE A 65 -15.03 -2.91 10.45
N PRO A 66 -15.33 -2.51 11.69
CA PRO A 66 -16.07 -3.35 12.60
C PRO A 66 -17.46 -3.63 12.01
N GLY A 67 -17.70 -4.87 11.60
CA GLY A 67 -18.95 -5.28 10.91
C GLY A 67 -20.25 -5.07 11.69
N ASP A 68 -20.20 -4.64 12.96
CA ASP A 68 -21.37 -4.27 13.76
C ASP A 68 -21.09 -3.00 14.58
N GLY A 69 -21.71 -1.88 14.20
CA GLY A 69 -21.68 -0.63 14.96
C GLY A 69 -22.36 -0.72 16.34
N ASN A 70 -23.11 -1.80 16.59
CA ASN A 70 -23.77 -2.08 17.86
C ASN A 70 -22.87 -2.73 18.92
N LYS A 71 -21.62 -3.09 18.57
CA LYS A 71 -20.69 -3.64 19.55
C LYS A 71 -20.26 -2.56 20.53
N VAL A 72 -20.22 -2.89 21.82
CA VAL A 72 -19.77 -1.97 22.88
C VAL A 72 -18.34 -1.45 22.62
N PHE A 73 -17.56 -2.15 21.81
CA PHE A 73 -16.22 -1.73 21.40
C PHE A 73 -15.98 -2.05 19.95
N TRP A 74 -15.26 -1.15 19.28
CA TRP A 74 -14.82 -1.40 17.93
C TRP A 74 -13.44 -0.83 17.62
N THR A 75 -12.74 -1.49 16.69
CA THR A 75 -11.47 -1.03 16.13
C THR A 75 -11.60 -0.99 14.62
N GLN A 76 -11.42 0.19 14.04
CA GLN A 76 -11.27 0.39 12.62
C GLN A 76 -9.78 0.45 12.30
N ILE A 77 -9.36 -0.32 11.28
CA ILE A 77 -7.98 -0.32 10.82
C ILE A 77 -7.95 0.16 9.39
N THR A 78 -7.07 1.09 9.08
CA THR A 78 -6.86 1.60 7.72
C THR A 78 -5.39 1.42 7.34
N VAL A 79 -5.12 0.93 6.14
CA VAL A 79 -3.77 0.81 5.59
C VAL A 79 -3.70 1.63 4.30
N THR A 80 -2.75 2.54 4.22
CA THR A 80 -2.50 3.36 3.02
C THR A 80 -1.04 3.18 2.60
N PRO A 81 -0.74 2.72 1.38
CA PRO A 81 0.61 2.72 0.85
C PRO A 81 1.12 4.16 0.67
N VAL A 82 2.33 4.45 1.14
CA VAL A 82 2.99 5.76 1.02
C VAL A 82 4.43 5.54 0.59
N GLY A 83 4.72 5.72 -0.70
CA GLY A 83 6.04 5.45 -1.27
C GLY A 83 6.41 3.98 -1.15
N ASP A 84 7.48 3.70 -0.40
CA ASP A 84 7.98 2.33 -0.10
C ASP A 84 7.58 1.85 1.31
N SER A 85 6.67 2.57 1.95
CA SER A 85 6.17 2.32 3.30
C SER A 85 4.65 2.16 3.33
N TRP A 86 4.12 1.74 4.47
CA TRP A 86 2.69 1.64 4.73
C TRP A 86 2.33 2.46 5.96
N GLN A 87 1.38 3.37 5.80
CA GLN A 87 0.75 4.06 6.91
C GLN A 87 -0.44 3.22 7.39
N VAL A 88 -0.37 2.75 8.62
CA VAL A 88 -1.45 2.03 9.29
C VAL A 88 -2.05 2.92 10.36
N THR A 89 -3.36 3.17 10.26
CA THR A 89 -4.13 3.95 11.23
C THR A 89 -5.09 3.04 11.96
N TYR A 90 -5.06 3.13 13.29
CA TYR A 90 -5.98 2.44 14.19
C TYR A 90 -6.87 3.47 14.86
N ALA A 91 -8.18 3.38 14.61
CA ALA A 91 -9.18 4.15 15.34
C ALA A 91 -9.95 3.20 16.26
N ARG A 92 -9.94 3.48 17.55
CA ARG A 92 -10.63 2.68 18.56
C ARG A 92 -11.74 3.49 19.19
N SER A 93 -12.87 2.84 19.41
CA SER A 93 -13.99 3.42 20.10
C SER A 93 -14.53 2.47 21.15
N GLU A 94 -15.02 3.09 22.22
CA GLU A 94 -15.84 2.48 23.23
C GLU A 94 -17.22 3.14 23.13
N ASN A 95 -18.23 2.32 22.87
CA ASN A 95 -19.61 2.75 22.89
C ASN A 95 -20.06 2.81 24.35
N GLN A 96 -20.34 4.01 24.83
CA GLN A 96 -20.91 4.22 26.15
C GLN A 96 -22.43 4.10 26.07
N VAL A 97 -22.99 3.22 26.89
CA VAL A 97 -24.45 3.06 27.02
C VAL A 97 -24.94 4.05 28.07
N GLY A 98 -25.62 5.11 27.64
CA GLY A 98 -26.40 5.98 28.52
C GLY A 98 -27.80 5.40 28.74
N LEU A 99 -28.51 5.91 29.76
CA LEU A 99 -29.85 5.43 30.15
C LEU A 99 -30.87 5.33 29.00
N TRP A 100 -30.71 6.13 27.94
CA TRP A 100 -31.64 6.23 26.81
C TRP A 100 -30.99 6.20 25.43
N LYS A 101 -29.65 6.26 25.34
CA LYS A 101 -28.90 6.40 24.08
C LYS A 101 -27.53 5.75 24.17
N MET A 102 -27.08 5.15 23.08
CA MET A 102 -25.70 4.70 22.93
C MET A 102 -24.88 5.77 22.20
N TYR A 103 -23.74 6.14 22.78
CA TYR A 103 -22.81 7.09 22.18
C TYR A 103 -21.55 6.37 21.75
N SER A 104 -21.16 6.52 20.49
CA SER A 104 -19.85 6.04 20.03
C SER A 104 -18.81 7.12 20.26
N VAL A 105 -17.87 6.86 21.18
CA VAL A 105 -16.78 7.79 21.49
C VAL A 105 -15.50 7.17 20.97
N VAL A 106 -14.85 7.81 20.00
CA VAL A 106 -13.50 7.43 19.57
C VAL A 106 -12.55 7.80 20.70
N THR A 107 -11.97 6.79 21.35
CA THR A 107 -11.13 6.98 22.54
C THR A 107 -9.66 7.09 22.20
N LYS A 108 -9.22 6.53 21.07
CA LYS A 108 -7.82 6.55 20.66
C LYS A 108 -7.65 6.46 19.15
N ILE A 109 -6.75 7.28 18.62
CA ILE A 109 -6.26 7.19 17.24
C ILE A 109 -4.74 7.00 17.29
N GLU A 110 -4.24 5.96 16.66
CA GLU A 110 -2.81 5.65 16.54
C GLU A 110 -2.45 5.59 15.06
N VAL A 111 -1.32 6.19 14.66
CA VAL A 111 -0.81 6.14 13.29
C VAL A 111 0.61 5.61 13.31
N HIS A 112 0.87 4.57 12.53
CA HIS A 112 2.16 3.91 12.44
C HIS A 112 2.61 3.89 10.98
N VAL A 113 3.86 4.26 10.73
CA VAL A 113 4.48 4.10 9.41
C VAL A 113 5.46 2.94 9.47
N ILE A 114 5.21 1.91 8.66
CA ILE A 114 5.94 0.64 8.70
C ILE A 114 6.57 0.39 7.33
N ASN A 115 7.86 0.05 7.31
CA ASN A 115 8.63 -0.12 6.07
C ASN A 115 8.80 -1.60 5.66
N LYS A 116 8.38 -2.54 6.51
CA LYS A 116 8.46 -3.99 6.25
C LYS A 116 7.06 -4.61 6.28
N ILE A 117 6.62 -5.21 5.17
CA ILE A 117 5.29 -5.84 5.05
C ILE A 117 5.02 -6.84 6.16
N ASN A 118 5.96 -7.75 6.47
CA ASN A 118 5.74 -8.78 7.48
C ASN A 118 5.51 -8.19 8.88
N ASN A 119 6.24 -7.11 9.22
CA ASN A 119 6.04 -6.39 10.47
C ASN A 119 4.66 -5.73 10.50
N MET A 120 4.24 -5.15 9.37
CA MET A 120 2.92 -4.52 9.24
C MET A 120 1.80 -5.53 9.43
N ILE A 121 1.87 -6.70 8.78
CA ILE A 121 0.87 -7.76 8.91
C ILE A 121 0.81 -8.31 10.33
N SER A 122 1.97 -8.54 10.96
CA SER A 122 2.05 -8.96 12.36
C SER A 122 1.40 -7.95 13.30
N GLU A 123 1.70 -6.66 13.12
CA GLU A 123 1.15 -5.57 13.92
C GLU A 123 -0.37 -5.47 13.75
N ILE A 124 -0.87 -5.48 12.50
CA ILE A 124 -2.31 -5.45 12.20
C ILE A 124 -3.02 -6.64 12.86
N THR A 125 -2.44 -7.84 12.75
CA THR A 125 -3.01 -9.05 13.33
C THR A 125 -3.08 -8.95 14.85
N PHE A 126 -2.02 -8.47 15.49
CA PHE A 126 -1.99 -8.23 16.93
C PHE A 126 -3.03 -7.19 17.37
N GLN A 127 -3.11 -6.05 16.69
CA GLN A 127 -4.04 -4.98 17.03
C GLN A 127 -5.51 -5.35 16.76
N LYS A 128 -5.77 -6.19 15.75
CA LYS A 128 -7.10 -6.75 15.45
C LYS A 128 -7.57 -7.70 16.55
N ALA A 129 -6.67 -8.52 17.10
CA ALA A 129 -6.98 -9.47 18.18
C ALA A 129 -7.07 -8.82 19.57
N ARG A 130 -6.65 -7.56 19.71
CA ARG A 130 -6.50 -6.90 21.00
C ARG A 130 -7.86 -6.61 21.63
N THR A 131 -8.10 -7.20 22.79
CA THR A 131 -9.28 -6.94 23.61
C THR A 131 -9.28 -5.48 24.10
N PRO A 132 -10.42 -4.78 24.08
CA PRO A 132 -10.53 -3.41 24.59
C PRO A 132 -10.13 -3.30 26.07
N GLY A 133 -9.57 -2.15 26.44
CA GLY A 133 -8.93 -1.94 27.75
C GLY A 133 -9.84 -2.11 28.96
N PHE A 134 -11.14 -1.84 28.82
CA PHE A 134 -12.12 -2.05 29.90
C PHE A 134 -12.26 -3.53 30.27
N LEU A 135 -12.43 -4.43 29.28
CA LEU A 135 -12.47 -5.88 29.51
C LEU A 135 -11.18 -6.39 30.13
N ARG A 136 -10.04 -5.80 29.76
CA ARG A 136 -8.74 -6.16 30.33
C ARG A 136 -8.62 -5.82 31.83
N ARG A 137 -9.38 -4.84 32.34
CA ARG A 137 -9.45 -4.51 33.78
C ARG A 137 -10.38 -5.42 34.56
N LEU A 138 -11.37 -6.04 33.91
CA LEU A 138 -12.31 -6.97 34.55
C LEU A 138 -11.76 -8.39 34.69
N CYS A 139 -10.79 -8.76 33.85
CA CYS A 139 -10.16 -10.09 33.86
C CYS A 139 -8.87 -10.17 34.69
N ASN A 140 -8.57 -9.16 35.52
CA ASN A 140 -7.38 -9.08 36.37
C ASN A 140 -7.76 -8.94 37.84
#